data_AF-A0ABD0RQY9-F1
#
_entry.id   AF-A0ABD0RQY9-F1
#
_cell.length_a   1.000
_cell.length_b   1.000
_cell.length_c   1.000
_cell.angle_alpha   90.00
_cell.angle_beta   90.00
_cell.angle_gamma   90.00
#
_symmetry.space_group_name_H-M   'P 1'
#
loop_
_entity.id
_entity.type
_entity.pdbx_description
1 polymer ?
#
loop_
_entity_poly.entity_id
_entity_poly.type
_entity_poly.pdbx_seq_one_letter_code
_entity_poly.pdbx_strand_id
1 'polypeptide(L)' 'DPALLSYRRGDVLYIIKDGEYSSDEGWIKARNERTSQTGAVSLDAIRILPLLSRPTEETL' A
#
# COMPACT_ATOMS: atom_id res chain seq x y z
N ASP A 1 -2.74 8.82 -13.29
CA ASP A 1 -2.21 7.84 -12.31
C ASP A 1 -1.09 7.02 -12.90
N PRO A 2 0.05 6.84 -12.20
CA PRO A 2 0.99 5.80 -12.57
C PRO A 2 0.34 4.43 -12.30
N ALA A 3 0.39 3.52 -13.27
CA ALA A 3 -0.15 2.17 -13.11
C ALA A 3 0.52 1.43 -11.93
N LEU A 4 1.81 1.68 -11.70
CA LEU A 4 2.59 1.12 -10.59
C LEU A 4 3.01 2.20 -9.60
N LEU A 5 2.86 1.92 -8.31
CA LEU A 5 3.29 2.82 -7.25
C LEU A 5 4.80 2.73 -6.99
N SER A 6 5.46 3.88 -6.86
CA SER A 6 6.85 3.94 -6.38
C SER A 6 6.89 3.98 -4.84
N TYR A 7 7.67 3.08 -4.25
CA TYR A 7 7.89 2.99 -2.80
C TYR A 7 9.27 2.42 -2.48
N ARG A 8 9.68 2.52 -1.22
CA ARG A 8 10.93 2.00 -0.68
C ARG A 8 10.66 1.10 0.52
N ARG A 9 11.62 0.23 0.87
CA ARG A 9 11.55 -0.55 2.10
C ARG A 9 11.37 0.39 3.30
N GLY A 10 10.35 0.12 4.11
CA GLY A 10 9.99 0.94 5.27
C GLY A 10 8.98 2.06 4.99
N ASP A 11 8.58 2.29 3.74
CA ASP A 11 7.46 3.20 3.46
C ASP A 11 6.15 2.63 4.02
N VAL A 12 5.35 3.50 4.63
CA VAL A 12 3.98 3.18 5.07
C VAL A 12 3.03 3.41 3.89
N LEU A 13 2.28 2.38 3.54
CA LEU A 13 1.30 2.40 2.45
C LEU A 13 -0.12 2.25 3.00
N TYR A 14 -1.02 3.14 2.62
CA TYR A 14 -2.44 3.05 2.95
C TYR A 14 -3.19 2.33 1.85
N ILE A 15 -3.76 1.16 2.17
CA ILE A 15 -4.56 0.37 1.24
C ILE A 15 -5.85 1.13 0.93
N ILE A 16 -6.18 1.23 -0.37
CA ILE A 16 -7.43 1.81 -0.86
C ILE A 16 -8.34 0.66 -1.29
N LYS A 17 -9.53 0.59 -0.72
CA LYS A 17 -10.55 -0.41 -1.07
C LYS A 17 -11.68 0.24 -1.88
N ASP A 18 -11.39 0.57 -3.13
CA ASP A 18 -12.34 1.17 -4.08
C ASP A 18 -12.82 0.18 -5.16
N GLY A 19 -12.34 -1.07 -5.11
CA GLY A 19 -12.66 -2.13 -6.09
C GLY A 19 -11.78 -2.10 -7.33
N GLU A 20 -10.82 -1.17 -7.42
CA GLU A 20 -9.82 -1.11 -8.48
C GLU A 20 -8.61 -1.97 -8.05
N TYR A 21 -8.14 -2.84 -8.95
CA TYR A 21 -7.15 -3.90 -8.71
C TYR A 21 -7.65 -5.01 -7.77
N SER A 22 -7.72 -6.24 -8.28
CA SER A 22 -8.22 -7.38 -7.52
C SER A 22 -7.14 -7.98 -6.65
N SER A 23 -7.41 -8.11 -5.35
CA SER A 23 -6.54 -8.85 -4.43
C SER A 23 -6.35 -10.31 -4.86
N ASP A 24 -7.34 -10.90 -5.53
CA ASP A 24 -7.24 -12.26 -6.09
C ASP A 24 -6.17 -12.38 -7.19
N GLU A 25 -5.83 -11.26 -7.84
CA GLU A 25 -4.77 -11.21 -8.86
C GLU A 25 -3.41 -10.84 -8.28
N GLY A 26 -3.29 -10.72 -6.96
CA GLY A 26 -2.02 -10.38 -6.29
C GLY A 26 -1.70 -8.88 -6.27
N TRP A 27 -2.65 -8.02 -6.66
CA TRP A 27 -2.45 -6.57 -6.74
C TRP A 27 -3.46 -5.81 -5.89
N ILE A 28 -3.02 -4.70 -5.32
CA ILE A 28 -3.88 -3.77 -4.58
C ILE A 28 -3.58 -2.33 -4.96
N LYS A 29 -4.56 -1.45 -4.82
CA LYS A 29 -4.34 -0.01 -4.85
C LYS A 29 -3.87 0.48 -3.49
N ALA A 30 -2.83 1.31 -3.47
CA ALA A 30 -2.36 1.95 -2.25
C ALA A 30 -1.87 3.38 -2.49
N ARG A 31 -1.87 4.18 -1.41
CA ARG A 31 -1.25 5.50 -1.37
C ARG A 31 -0.01 5.47 -0.49
N ASN A 32 1.12 5.96 -1.01
CA ASN A 32 2.35 6.10 -0.24
C ASN A 32 2.27 7.33 0.66
N GLU A 33 2.46 7.16 1.98
CA GLU A 33 2.43 8.26 2.94
C GLU A 33 3.50 9.33 2.62
N ARG A 34 4.71 8.90 2.24
CA ARG A 34 5.86 9.78 2.02
C ARG A 34 5.75 10.60 0.75
N THR A 35 5.22 10.04 -0.33
CA THR A 35 5.14 10.71 -1.65
C THR A 35 3.74 11.22 -1.99
N SER A 36 2.72 10.85 -1.22
CA SER A 36 1.30 11.08 -1.52
C SER A 36 0.81 10.51 -2.86
N GLN A 37 1.61 9.70 -3.54
CA GLN A 37 1.25 9.07 -4.81
C GLN A 37 0.37 7.85 -4.57
N THR A 38 -0.52 7.58 -5.53
CA THR A 38 -1.39 6.40 -5.57
C THR A 38 -1.03 5.56 -6.80
N GLY A 39 -1.13 4.23 -6.67
CA GLY A 39 -0.91 3.30 -7.77
C GLY A 39 -1.06 1.85 -7.32
N ALA A 40 -0.84 0.90 -8.24
CA ALA A 40 -0.90 -0.52 -7.92
C ALA A 40 0.39 -0.99 -7.20
N VAL A 41 0.21 -1.92 -6.28
CA VAL A 41 1.26 -2.56 -5.49
C VAL A 41 1.03 -4.07 -5.48
N SER A 42 2.09 -4.85 -5.70
CA SER A 42 2.05 -6.31 -5.59
C SER A 42 2.02 -6.73 -4.11
N LEU A 43 1.16 -7.69 -3.78
CA LEU A 43 1.02 -8.25 -2.44
C LEU A 43 2.30 -8.98 -1.98
N ASP A 44 3.10 -9.52 -2.91
CA ASP A 44 4.35 -10.23 -2.58
C ASP A 44 5.46 -9.31 -2.07
N ALA A 45 5.37 -8.01 -2.35
CA ALA A 45 6.41 -7.03 -2.02
C ALA A 45 6.14 -6.28 -0.70
N ILE A 46 5.03 -6.56 -0.02
CA ILE A 46 4.58 -5.80 1.15
C ILE A 46 4.15 -6.71 2.31
N ARG A 47 4.09 -6.13 3.51
CA ARG A 47 3.49 -6.75 4.69
C ARG A 47 2.25 -5.96 5.08
N ILE A 48 1.11 -6.64 5.16
CA ILE A 48 -0.14 -6.01 5.61
C ILE A 48 -0.21 -6.04 7.14
N LEU A 49 -0.45 -4.86 7.73
CA LEU A 49 -0.78 -4.73 9.15
C LEU A 49 -2.29 -4.50 9.27
N PRO A 50 -3.04 -5.32 10.01
CA PRO A 50 -4.49 -5.19 10.16
C PRO A 50 -4.85 -4.10 11.17
N LEU A 51 -4.44 -2.86 10.89
CA LEU A 51 -4.64 -1.70 11.76
C LEU A 51 -5.56 -0.68 11.08
N LEU A 52 -6.48 -0.10 11.84
CA LEU A 52 -7.38 0.97 11.38
C LEU A 52 -6.77 2.37 11.59
N SER A 53 -5.73 2.47 12.42
CA SER A 53 -4.98 3.68 12.69
C SER A 53 -3.54 3.55 12.16
N ARG A 54 -2.86 4.70 12.01
CA ARG A 54 -1.44 4.72 11.65
C ARG A 54 -0.63 3.95 12.71
N PRO A 55 0.19 2.96 12.33
CA PRO A 55 1.04 2.23 13.27
C PRO A 55 2.06 3.16 13.95
N THR A 56 2.44 2.82 15.17
CA THR A 56 3.53 3.49 15.89
C THR A 56 4.88 3.03 15.36
N GLU A 57 5.95 3.77 15.64
CA GLU A 57 7.32 3.36 15.29
C GLU A 57 7.70 2.01 15.93
N GLU A 58 7.21 1.70 17.12
CA GLU A 58 7.43 0.39 17.77
C GLU A 58 6.75 -0.78 17.02
N THR A 59 5.72 -0.49 16.21
CA THR A 59 4.96 -1.49 15.45
C THR A 59 5.50 -1.68 14.02
N LEU A 60 6.28 -0.72 13.51
CA LEU A 60 6.86 -0.71 12.16
C LEU A 60 8.26 -1.35 12.12
#